data_AF-A0A3Q4B4D8-F1
#
_entry.id   AF-A0A3Q4B4D8-F1
#
_cell.length_a   1.000
_cell.length_b   1.000
_cell.length_c   1.000
_cell.angle_alpha   90.00
_cell.angle_beta   90.00
_cell.angle_gamma   90.00
#
_symmetry.space_group_name_H-M   'P 1'
#
loop_
_entity.id
_entity.type
_entity.pdbx_description
1 polymer ?
#
loop_
_entity_poly.entity_id
_entity_poly.type
_entity_poly.pdbx_seq_one_letter_code
_entity_poly.pdbx_strand_id
1 'polypeptide(L)'
;MASSSVNSEEEQSLQECEQYVQKHNIQQLLKDCIIQLCTARPDRPMTFLRDYFGKLEKEEAQQMASQQKSSLRSESCEDEVSPPMNPVVRDRSRRGAISAEVYTEEDAASYVRKVSGNKINVVIPTFSYYL
;
A
#
# COMPACT_ATOMS: atom_id res chain seq x y z
N MET A 1 38.33 -0.55 35.09
CA MET A 1 37.58 -0.56 33.82
C MET A 1 36.11 -0.75 34.17
N ALA A 2 35.23 0.20 33.82
CA ALA A 2 33.81 0.15 34.19
C ALA A 2 32.87 0.92 33.23
N SER A 3 33.39 1.35 32.06
CA SER A 3 32.71 2.30 31.17
C SER A 3 32.18 1.67 29.87
N SER A 4 32.43 0.38 29.65
CA SER A 4 32.04 -0.35 28.43
C SER A 4 30.60 -0.87 28.45
N SER A 5 30.06 -1.20 29.64
CA SER A 5 28.73 -1.80 29.78
C SER A 5 27.63 -0.82 29.37
N VAL A 6 27.61 0.37 29.99
CA VAL A 6 26.57 1.39 29.75
C VAL A 6 26.47 1.80 28.28
N ASN A 7 27.61 1.86 27.58
CA ASN A 7 27.66 2.22 26.18
C ASN A 7 27.08 1.12 25.27
N SER A 8 27.18 -0.16 25.69
CA SER A 8 26.55 -1.29 25.00
C SER A 8 25.03 -1.32 25.20
N GLU A 9 24.55 -0.89 26.37
CA GLU A 9 23.12 -0.81 26.70
C GLU A 9 22.43 0.36 25.95
N GLU A 10 23.12 1.50 25.82
CA GLU A 10 22.69 2.63 24.98
C GLU A 10 22.69 2.27 23.48
N GLU A 11 23.72 1.59 22.98
CA GLU A 11 23.81 1.20 21.57
C GLU A 11 22.71 0.18 21.18
N GLN A 12 22.42 -0.79 22.05
CA GLN A 12 21.27 -1.70 21.86
C GLN A 12 19.94 -0.95 21.87
N SER A 13 19.75 0.00 22.80
CA SER A 13 18.52 0.81 22.88
C SER A 13 18.28 1.63 21.60
N LEU A 14 19.35 2.16 21.00
CA LEU A 14 19.29 2.86 19.71
C LEU A 14 19.01 1.89 18.54
N GLN A 15 19.63 0.72 18.54
CA GLN A 15 19.41 -0.30 17.52
C GLN A 15 17.97 -0.85 17.52
N GLU A 16 17.38 -1.07 18.70
CA GLU A 16 15.97 -1.45 18.84
C GLU A 16 15.03 -0.34 18.36
N CYS A 17 15.34 0.93 18.69
CA CYS A 17 14.59 2.08 18.17
C CYS A 17 14.62 2.15 16.64
N GLU A 18 15.79 1.96 16.01
CA GLU A 18 15.90 1.93 14.55
C GLU A 18 15.13 0.75 13.95
N GLN A 19 15.29 -0.47 14.49
CA GLN A 19 14.54 -1.64 14.02
C GLN A 19 13.03 -1.43 14.11
N TYR A 20 12.52 -0.82 15.18
CA TYR A 20 11.11 -0.47 15.31
C TYR A 20 10.66 0.55 14.25
N VAL A 21 11.44 1.61 14.05
CA VAL A 21 11.18 2.65 13.05
C VAL A 21 11.17 2.09 11.62
N GLN A 22 12.07 1.16 11.30
CA GLN A 22 12.09 0.47 10.00
C GLN A 22 10.90 -0.50 9.87
N LYS A 23 10.71 -1.40 10.84
CA LYS A 23 9.65 -2.44 10.85
C LYS A 23 8.24 -1.86 10.69
N HIS A 24 7.96 -0.75 11.38
CA HIS A 24 6.66 -0.07 11.33
C HIS A 24 6.63 1.10 10.31
N ASN A 25 7.67 1.24 9.47
CA ASN A 25 7.80 2.27 8.44
C ASN A 25 7.55 3.71 8.96
N ILE A 26 7.89 3.98 10.22
CA ILE A 26 7.52 5.20 10.96
C ILE A 26 8.02 6.47 10.24
N GLN A 27 9.20 6.42 9.62
CA GLN A 27 9.70 7.55 8.82
C GLN A 27 8.78 7.90 7.66
N GLN A 28 8.21 6.91 6.96
CA GLN A 28 7.34 7.15 5.81
C GLN A 28 5.96 7.62 6.28
N LEU A 29 5.40 6.95 7.30
CA LEU A 29 4.16 7.33 7.96
C LEU A 29 4.15 8.80 8.42
N LEU A 30 5.25 9.27 9.02
CA LEU A 30 5.39 10.65 9.45
C LEU A 30 5.63 11.65 8.29
N LYS A 31 6.33 11.24 7.21
CA LYS A 31 6.48 12.07 6.00
C LYS A 31 5.12 12.31 5.33
N ASP A 32 4.34 11.26 5.10
CA ASP A 32 3.04 11.35 4.42
C ASP A 32 2.01 12.11 5.28
N CYS A 33 2.05 11.93 6.60
CA CYS A 33 1.34 12.73 7.59
C CYS A 33 1.63 14.25 7.46
N ILE A 34 2.91 14.63 7.39
CA ILE A 34 3.32 16.05 7.21
C ILE A 34 2.88 16.57 5.85
N ILE A 35 3.05 15.79 4.78
CA ILE A 35 2.60 16.16 3.42
C ILE A 35 1.09 16.43 3.43
N GLN A 36 0.29 15.54 4.01
CA GLN A 36 -1.17 15.71 4.09
C GLN A 36 -1.59 16.95 4.89
N LEU A 37 -0.91 17.26 6.02
CA LEU A 37 -1.14 18.52 6.74
C LEU A 37 -0.80 19.75 5.89
N CYS A 38 0.33 19.74 5.17
CA CYS A 38 0.76 20.85 4.31
C CYS A 38 -0.11 21.05 3.07
N THR A 39 -0.71 19.96 2.54
CA THR A 39 -1.65 19.97 1.41
C THR A 39 -3.05 20.39 1.83
N ALA A 40 -3.62 19.80 2.89
CA ALA A 40 -4.99 20.07 3.31
C ALA A 40 -5.15 21.35 4.16
N ARG A 41 -4.08 21.80 4.83
CA ARG A 41 -4.02 22.99 5.70
C ARG A 41 -5.25 23.17 6.63
N PRO A 42 -5.63 22.16 7.42
CA PRO A 42 -6.81 22.24 8.28
C PRO A 42 -6.60 23.20 9.46
N ASP A 43 -7.63 23.98 9.82
CA ASP A 43 -7.62 24.89 10.99
C ASP A 43 -7.36 24.17 12.33
N ARG A 44 -7.57 22.84 12.36
CA ARG A 44 -7.40 21.99 13.55
C ARG A 44 -6.53 20.77 13.22
N PRO A 45 -5.19 20.92 13.13
CA PRO A 45 -4.30 19.85 12.73
C PRO A 45 -4.40 18.60 13.62
N MET A 46 -4.51 18.76 14.95
CA MET A 46 -4.69 17.64 15.87
C MET A 46 -5.95 16.80 15.59
N THR A 47 -7.04 17.42 15.13
CA THR A 47 -8.27 16.72 14.77
C THR A 47 -8.07 15.95 13.47
N PHE A 48 -7.46 16.59 12.46
CA PHE A 48 -7.12 15.94 11.19
C PHE A 48 -6.20 14.74 11.38
N LEU A 49 -5.16 14.84 12.23
CA LEU A 49 -4.22 13.74 12.49
C LEU A 49 -4.91 12.49 13.03
N ARG A 50 -5.73 12.63 14.08
CA ARG A 50 -6.53 11.53 14.63
C ARG A 50 -7.41 10.89 13.56
N ASP A 51 -8.06 11.71 12.75
CA ASP A 51 -9.01 11.25 11.72
C ASP A 51 -8.31 10.72 10.45
N TYR A 52 -7.00 10.96 10.31
CA TYR A 52 -6.12 10.40 9.27
C TYR A 52 -5.57 9.04 9.68
N PHE A 53 -5.00 8.91 10.88
CA PHE A 53 -4.52 7.62 11.39
C PHE A 53 -5.68 6.60 11.52
N GLY A 54 -6.85 7.03 12.01
CA GLY A 54 -8.07 6.22 12.06
C GLY A 54 -8.73 5.89 10.70
N LYS A 55 -8.12 6.30 9.58
CA LYS A 55 -8.38 5.77 8.22
C LYS A 55 -7.33 4.75 7.83
N LEU A 56 -6.04 5.05 8.03
CA LEU A 56 -4.92 4.14 7.73
C LEU A 56 -5.10 2.77 8.41
N GLU A 57 -5.48 2.73 9.70
CA GLU A 57 -5.80 1.50 10.43
C GLU A 57 -6.86 0.62 9.72
N LYS A 58 -7.85 1.26 9.10
CA LYS A 58 -8.94 0.56 8.38
C LYS A 58 -8.51 0.09 7.00
N GLU A 59 -7.59 0.81 6.36
CA GLU A 59 -7.02 0.44 5.06
C GLU A 59 -6.02 -0.73 5.22
N GLU A 60 -5.21 -0.73 6.29
CA GLU A 60 -4.33 -1.84 6.66
C GLU A 60 -5.12 -3.14 6.93
N ALA A 61 -6.17 -3.07 7.76
CA ALA A 61 -7.03 -4.22 8.06
C ALA A 61 -7.71 -4.80 6.79
N GLN A 62 -8.08 -3.95 5.82
CA GLN A 62 -8.65 -4.38 4.54
C GLN A 62 -7.61 -5.03 3.60
N GLN A 63 -6.36 -4.55 3.63
CA GLN A 63 -5.26 -5.17 2.87
C GLN A 63 -4.93 -6.57 3.41
N MET A 64 -4.84 -6.74 4.73
CA MET A 64 -4.64 -8.07 5.34
C MET A 64 -5.80 -9.03 5.04
N ALA A 65 -7.05 -8.59 5.20
CA ALA A 65 -8.24 -9.41 4.96
C ALA A 65 -8.48 -9.78 3.48
N SER A 66 -7.88 -9.06 2.54
CA SER A 66 -7.96 -9.38 1.11
C SER A 66 -6.88 -10.39 0.67
N GLN A 67 -5.69 -10.36 1.27
CA GLN A 67 -4.63 -11.35 1.00
C GLN A 67 -5.01 -12.77 1.43
N GLN A 68 -5.64 -12.97 2.60
CA GLN A 68 -6.04 -14.32 3.05
C GLN A 68 -7.10 -14.98 2.14
N LYS A 69 -7.82 -14.21 1.31
CA LYS A 69 -8.98 -14.67 0.56
C LYS A 69 -8.65 -15.38 -0.76
N SER A 70 -7.39 -15.41 -1.16
CA SER A 70 -6.89 -16.15 -2.33
C SER A 70 -6.42 -17.59 -2.01
N SER A 71 -6.11 -17.90 -0.75
CA SER A 71 -5.31 -19.09 -0.38
C SER A 71 -6.08 -20.42 -0.21
N LEU A 72 -7.40 -20.46 -0.46
CA LEU A 72 -8.27 -21.57 0.00
C LEU A 72 -9.25 -22.10 -1.08
N ARG A 73 -8.82 -22.32 -2.33
CA ARG A 73 -9.74 -22.74 -3.43
C ARG A 73 -9.28 -23.91 -4.33
N SER A 74 -8.68 -24.93 -3.74
CA SER A 74 -8.63 -26.30 -4.28
C SER A 74 -8.96 -27.28 -3.13
N GLU A 75 -9.60 -28.43 -3.33
CA GLU A 75 -10.20 -29.00 -4.55
C GLU A 75 -11.71 -28.59 -4.62
N SER A 76 -12.78 -29.39 -4.81
CA SER A 76 -13.02 -30.81 -5.18
C SER A 76 -14.42 -30.94 -5.83
N CYS A 77 -14.67 -32.09 -6.44
CA CYS A 77 -15.98 -32.70 -6.76
C CYS A 77 -16.17 -33.94 -5.83
N GLU A 78 -17.29 -34.68 -5.73
CA GLU A 78 -18.24 -35.24 -6.71
C GLU A 78 -19.73 -35.19 -6.21
N ASP A 79 -20.64 -35.82 -6.98
CA ASP A 79 -21.97 -36.37 -6.64
C ASP A 79 -23.25 -35.46 -6.63
N GLU A 80 -24.41 -36.10 -6.80
CA GLU A 80 -25.64 -35.54 -7.40
C GLU A 80 -26.82 -35.24 -6.44
N VAL A 81 -27.66 -34.25 -6.79
CA VAL A 81 -29.15 -34.30 -6.85
C VAL A 81 -29.80 -32.91 -7.06
N SER A 82 -30.69 -32.82 -8.06
CA SER A 82 -31.82 -31.88 -8.30
C SER A 82 -31.72 -30.35 -8.01
N PRO A 83 -32.06 -29.46 -8.97
CA PRO A 83 -31.98 -28.01 -8.79
C PRO A 83 -33.26 -27.33 -8.26
N PRO A 84 -33.21 -26.55 -7.16
CA PRO A 84 -34.27 -25.61 -6.77
C PRO A 84 -34.06 -24.23 -7.41
N MET A 85 -35.10 -23.67 -8.03
CA MET A 85 -35.04 -22.40 -8.74
C MET A 85 -35.04 -21.19 -7.79
N ASN A 86 -33.86 -20.65 -7.49
CA ASN A 86 -33.66 -19.40 -6.75
C ASN A 86 -32.97 -18.33 -7.61
N PRO A 87 -33.25 -17.03 -7.41
CA PRO A 87 -32.56 -15.96 -8.12
C PRO A 87 -31.06 -16.03 -7.80
N VAL A 88 -30.21 -15.92 -8.84
CA VAL A 88 -28.79 -16.30 -8.76
C VAL A 88 -27.97 -15.32 -7.89
N VAL A 89 -28.05 -15.53 -6.58
CA VAL A 89 -26.95 -15.22 -5.66
C VAL A 89 -25.78 -16.05 -6.16
N ARG A 90 -24.80 -15.38 -6.78
CA ARG A 90 -23.57 -16.03 -7.27
C ARG A 90 -22.73 -16.42 -6.07
N ASP A 91 -23.05 -17.56 -5.46
CA ASP A 91 -22.24 -18.17 -4.40
C ASP A 91 -20.79 -18.24 -4.88
N ARG A 92 -19.89 -17.88 -3.96
CA ARG A 92 -18.59 -17.23 -4.21
C ARG A 92 -17.96 -17.77 -5.49
N SER A 93 -18.11 -17.06 -6.61
CA SER A 93 -17.57 -17.51 -7.89
C SER A 93 -16.07 -17.82 -7.75
N ARG A 94 -15.62 -18.98 -8.24
CA ARG A 94 -14.19 -19.31 -8.26
C ARG A 94 -13.51 -18.30 -9.19
N ARG A 95 -12.58 -17.51 -8.65
CA ARG A 95 -11.71 -16.64 -9.46
C ARG A 95 -10.86 -17.57 -10.33
N GLY A 96 -11.21 -17.68 -11.61
CA GLY A 96 -10.36 -18.36 -12.58
C GLY A 96 -9.02 -17.65 -12.69
N ALA A 97 -7.97 -18.41 -13.00
CA ALA A 97 -6.71 -17.82 -13.43
C ALA A 97 -6.93 -17.07 -14.76
N ILE A 98 -6.24 -15.94 -14.92
CA ILE A 98 -6.12 -15.25 -16.20
C ILE A 98 -4.64 -15.26 -16.59
N SER A 99 -4.37 -15.69 -17.82
CA SER A 99 -3.05 -15.62 -18.42
C SER A 99 -3.10 -14.59 -19.55
N ALA A 100 -2.07 -13.75 -19.64
CA ALA A 100 -1.80 -13.01 -20.87
C ALA A 100 -1.10 -13.94 -21.88
N GLU A 101 -1.04 -13.50 -23.13
CA GLU A 101 -0.13 -14.10 -24.13
C GLU A 101 1.34 -13.89 -23.72
N VAL A 102 2.21 -14.83 -24.11
CA VAL A 102 3.65 -14.71 -23.89
C VAL A 102 4.23 -13.87 -25.01
N TYR A 103 4.81 -12.72 -24.65
CA TYR A 103 5.38 -11.78 -25.60
C TYR A 103 6.64 -12.37 -26.26
N THR A 104 6.67 -12.38 -27.60
CA THR A 104 7.80 -12.91 -28.38
C THR A 104 8.86 -11.83 -28.67
N GLU A 105 10.02 -12.21 -29.23
CA GLU A 105 11.02 -11.22 -29.62
C GLU A 105 10.57 -10.42 -30.86
N GLU A 106 9.77 -11.06 -31.72
CA GLU A 106 9.14 -10.50 -32.90
C GLU A 106 8.07 -9.45 -32.54
N ASP A 107 7.27 -9.68 -31.49
CA ASP A 107 6.32 -8.69 -30.97
C ASP A 107 7.04 -7.44 -30.46
N ALA A 108 8.13 -7.64 -29.70
CA ALA A 108 8.94 -6.56 -29.16
C ALA A 108 9.63 -5.74 -30.25
N ALA A 109 10.16 -6.40 -31.30
CA ALA A 109 10.73 -5.74 -32.46
C ALA A 109 9.70 -4.97 -33.29
N SER A 110 8.43 -5.44 -33.30
CA SER A 110 7.33 -4.83 -34.06
C SER A 110 6.60 -3.71 -33.32
N TYR A 111 6.92 -3.45 -32.04
CA TYR A 111 6.16 -2.52 -31.20
C TYR A 111 6.38 -1.04 -31.54
N VAL A 112 5.36 -0.41 -32.14
CA VAL A 112 5.32 1.05 -32.37
C VAL A 112 4.76 1.78 -31.15
N ARG A 113 5.64 2.42 -30.36
CA ARG A 113 5.25 3.17 -29.15
C ARG A 113 4.28 4.31 -29.45
N LYS A 114 3.05 4.21 -28.94
CA LYS A 114 2.08 5.31 -28.97
C LYS A 114 2.50 6.42 -28.00
N VAL A 115 2.79 7.61 -28.53
CA VAL A 115 3.08 8.81 -27.73
C VAL A 115 1.78 9.58 -27.46
N SER A 116 1.49 9.82 -26.19
CA SER A 116 0.39 10.66 -25.71
C SER A 116 0.96 11.82 -24.88
N GLY A 117 0.61 13.06 -25.23
CA GLY A 117 1.20 14.26 -24.64
C GLY A 117 0.64 14.62 -23.27
N ASN A 118 1.25 14.13 -22.21
CA ASN A 118 0.93 14.54 -20.84
C ASN A 118 1.38 15.99 -20.60
N LYS A 119 0.42 16.92 -20.42
CA LYS A 119 0.71 18.33 -20.12
C LYS A 119 1.23 18.48 -18.69
N ILE A 120 2.55 18.61 -18.55
CA ILE A 120 3.18 18.96 -17.27
C ILE A 120 2.91 20.45 -16.99
N ASN A 121 1.97 20.73 -16.08
CA ASN A 121 1.76 22.09 -15.57
C ASN A 121 2.88 22.43 -14.59
N VAL A 122 4.02 22.93 -15.12
CA VAL A 122 5.13 23.42 -14.30
C VAL A 122 4.74 24.75 -13.66
N VAL A 123 4.10 24.68 -12.50
CA VAL A 123 3.94 25.83 -11.60
C VAL A 123 5.30 26.13 -11.00
N ILE A 124 6.05 27.04 -11.61
CA ILE A 124 7.31 27.54 -11.07
C ILE A 124 6.98 28.38 -9.82
N PRO A 125 7.39 27.99 -8.61
CA PRO A 125 7.23 28.85 -7.45
C PRO A 125 8.22 30.01 -7.57
N THR A 126 7.72 31.22 -7.77
CA THR A 126 8.53 32.44 -7.66
C THR A 126 8.92 32.65 -6.20
N PHE A 127 10.01 32.03 -5.77
CA PHE A 127 10.67 32.33 -4.51
C PHE A 127 11.22 33.76 -4.55
N SER A 128 10.39 34.73 -4.13
CA SER A 128 10.87 36.07 -3.81
C SER A 128 11.80 35.99 -2.62
N TYR A 129 13.10 36.09 -2.87
CA TYR A 129 14.09 36.38 -1.85
C TYR A 129 13.76 37.75 -1.25
N TYR A 130 13.40 37.77 0.03
CA TYR A 130 13.41 38.96 0.87
C TYR A 130 14.50 38.80 1.95
N LEU A 131 15.13 39.93 2.28
CA LEU A 131 16.17 40.07 3.31
C LEU A 131 15.56 39.96 4.71
#